data_AF-A0A4Y2FTR5-F1
#
_entry.id   AF-A0A4Y2FTR5-F1
#
_cell.length_a   1.000
_cell.length_b   1.000
_cell.length_c   1.000
_cell.angle_alpha   90.00
_cell.angle_beta   90.00
_cell.angle_gamma   90.00
#
_symmetry.space_group_name_H-M   'P 1'
#
loop_
_entity.id
_entity.type
_entity.pdbx_description
1 polymer ?
#
loop_
_entity_poly.entity_id
_entity_poly.type
_entity_poly.pdbx_seq_one_letter_code
_entity_poly.pdbx_strand_id
1 'polypeptide(L)'
;MQQQKLTPPLNSSVSSVLTNQPRLPKLTLESFSGKDIGSFPSFWARFKSAVHENSSLNDVDKFSYLKSVVTSDAELAIRGLILTTENYAKVVKILEHRFGRQELIVDYHMNNLLNLTPFRKSFDVIALRNLYDQLEVNIRGFESLGISPDSYSCLLFPIIMKAIPPDLALEYNRKHEKKQSQIID
;
A
#
# COMPACT_ATOMS: atom_id res chain seq x y z
N MET A 1 -45.56 -40.62 48.49
CA MET A 1 -45.19 -39.26 48.95
C MET A 1 -43.70 -39.08 48.65
N GLN A 2 -43.36 -38.47 47.51
CA GLN A 2 -42.92 -37.06 47.39
C GLN A 2 -41.70 -36.73 48.27
N GLN A 3 -40.51 -36.63 47.65
CA GLN A 3 -39.59 -35.44 47.60
C GLN A 3 -38.39 -35.67 48.55
N GLN A 4 -37.13 -35.28 48.34
CA GLN A 4 -36.33 -34.67 47.26
C GLN A 4 -34.86 -34.90 47.66
N LYS A 5 -33.97 -35.31 46.72
CA LYS A 5 -32.51 -35.36 46.95
C LYS A 5 -31.95 -33.93 46.90
N LEU A 6 -31.21 -33.50 47.92
CA LEU A 6 -30.29 -32.37 47.85
C LEU A 6 -28.88 -32.85 48.16
N THR A 7 -28.03 -32.93 47.13
CA THR A 7 -26.57 -32.89 47.25
C THR A 7 -26.08 -31.74 46.38
N PRO A 8 -25.18 -30.88 46.87
CA PRO A 8 -24.67 -29.74 46.10
C PRO A 8 -23.82 -30.21 44.91
N PRO A 9 -23.76 -29.44 43.80
CA PRO A 9 -23.06 -29.87 42.59
C PRO A 9 -21.54 -29.81 42.75
N LEU A 10 -20.88 -30.84 42.21
CA LEU A 10 -19.43 -30.90 42.02
C LEU A 10 -18.93 -29.74 41.15
N ASN A 11 -17.90 -29.10 41.67
CA ASN A 11 -16.94 -28.26 40.98
C ASN A 11 -16.44 -28.94 39.69
N SER A 12 -16.68 -28.32 38.53
CA SER A 12 -15.85 -28.51 37.34
C SER A 12 -15.42 -27.14 36.86
N SER A 13 -14.31 -26.70 37.44
CA SER A 13 -13.52 -25.60 36.93
C SER A 13 -13.00 -25.99 35.54
N VAL A 14 -13.71 -25.58 34.50
CA VAL A 14 -13.18 -25.61 33.14
C VAL A 14 -12.16 -24.47 33.07
N SER A 15 -10.88 -24.79 33.30
CA SER A 15 -9.78 -23.89 33.00
C SER A 15 -9.80 -23.60 31.50
N SER A 16 -10.32 -22.43 31.12
CA SER A 16 -10.10 -21.90 29.79
C SER A 16 -8.61 -21.60 29.66
N VAL A 17 -7.95 -22.38 28.80
CA VAL A 17 -6.60 -22.08 28.32
C VAL A 17 -6.71 -20.77 27.55
N LEU A 18 -6.52 -19.64 28.24
CA LEU A 18 -6.33 -18.36 27.59
C LEU A 18 -4.95 -18.41 26.94
N THR A 19 -4.95 -18.74 25.65
CA THR A 19 -3.80 -18.61 24.77
C THR A 19 -3.20 -17.22 24.97
N ASN A 20 -1.98 -17.17 25.51
CA ASN A 20 -1.19 -15.96 25.65
C ASN A 20 -0.77 -15.48 24.25
N GLN A 21 -1.72 -14.91 23.52
CA GLN A 21 -1.47 -14.15 22.31
C GLN A 21 -0.88 -12.81 22.77
N PRO A 22 0.33 -12.42 22.33
CA PRO A 22 0.89 -11.12 22.67
C PRO A 22 -0.09 -10.02 22.26
N ARG A 23 -0.54 -9.21 23.22
CA ARG A 23 -1.45 -8.08 22.97
C ARG A 23 -0.67 -6.98 22.28
N LEU A 24 -0.64 -7.04 20.96
CA LEU A 24 -0.19 -5.95 20.12
C LEU A 24 -1.08 -4.71 20.38
N PRO A 25 -0.53 -3.48 20.33
CA PRO A 25 -1.35 -2.27 20.38
C PRO A 25 -2.46 -2.37 19.32
N LYS A 26 -3.66 -1.86 19.64
CA LYS A 26 -4.79 -1.89 18.71
C LYS A 26 -4.36 -1.22 17.40
N LEU A 27 -4.26 -2.01 16.34
CA LEU A 27 -3.93 -1.51 15.01
C LEU A 27 -5.03 -0.54 14.58
N THR A 28 -4.74 0.76 14.55
CA THR A 28 -5.64 1.74 13.94
C THR A 28 -5.51 1.60 12.43
N LEU A 29 -6.60 1.28 11.74
CA LEU A 29 -6.60 1.36 10.29
C LEU A 29 -6.36 2.81 9.88
N GLU A 30 -5.26 3.09 9.18
CA GLU A 30 -5.07 4.43 8.61
C GLU A 30 -6.07 4.64 7.49
N SER A 31 -6.52 5.88 7.38
CA SER A 31 -7.51 6.27 6.40
C SER A 31 -6.93 6.30 4.98
N PHE A 32 -7.74 5.93 4.00
CA PHE A 32 -7.40 6.03 2.58
C PHE A 32 -8.15 7.21 1.94
N SER A 33 -7.40 8.12 1.33
CA SER A 33 -7.96 9.34 0.73
C SER A 33 -8.33 9.20 -0.75
N GLY A 34 -7.84 8.16 -1.44
CA GLY A 34 -8.00 8.02 -2.89
C GLY A 34 -7.05 8.87 -3.74
N LYS A 35 -6.24 9.76 -3.14
CA LYS A 35 -5.30 10.62 -3.88
C LYS A 35 -4.02 9.89 -4.30
N ASP A 36 -3.44 9.14 -3.37
CA ASP A 36 -2.31 8.27 -3.63
C ASP A 36 -2.84 6.87 -3.95
N ILE A 37 -3.08 6.61 -5.23
CA ILE A 37 -3.56 5.30 -5.69
C ILE A 37 -2.51 4.19 -5.48
N GLY A 38 -1.22 4.54 -5.40
CA GLY A 38 -0.13 3.60 -5.09
C GLY A 38 -0.26 2.99 -3.70
N SER A 39 -0.90 3.69 -2.76
CA SER A 39 -1.17 3.17 -1.42
C SER A 39 -2.37 2.21 -1.33
N PHE A 40 -3.20 2.11 -2.38
CA PHE A 40 -4.43 1.31 -2.34
C PHE A 40 -4.20 -0.18 -2.06
N PRO A 41 -3.22 -0.88 -2.68
CA PRO A 41 -2.97 -2.30 -2.39
C PRO A 41 -2.69 -2.56 -0.91
N SER A 42 -1.84 -1.73 -0.30
CA SER A 42 -1.51 -1.83 1.13
C SER A 42 -2.71 -1.53 2.02
N PHE A 43 -3.49 -0.49 1.69
CA PHE A 43 -4.74 -0.18 2.39
C PHE A 43 -5.72 -1.35 2.32
N TRP A 44 -5.95 -1.88 1.12
CA TRP A 44 -6.91 -2.96 0.89
C TRP A 44 -6.47 -4.24 1.59
N ALA A 45 -5.19 -4.63 1.52
CA ALA A 45 -4.68 -5.80 2.24
C ALA A 45 -4.94 -5.71 3.76
N ARG A 46 -4.68 -4.53 4.35
CA ARG A 46 -4.92 -4.29 5.78
C ARG A 46 -6.41 -4.31 6.12
N PHE A 47 -7.24 -3.60 5.35
CA PHE A 47 -8.70 -3.60 5.56
C PHE A 47 -9.28 -5.00 5.37
N LYS A 48 -8.80 -5.73 4.38
CA LYS A 48 -9.27 -7.05 4.04
C LYS A 48 -9.05 -8.02 5.20
N SER A 49 -7.82 -8.07 5.71
CA SER A 49 -7.44 -8.92 6.83
C SER A 49 -8.15 -8.55 8.14
N ALA A 50 -8.27 -7.25 8.45
CA ALA A 50 -8.82 -6.81 9.73
C ALA A 50 -10.37 -6.83 9.78
N VAL A 51 -11.03 -6.57 8.65
CA VAL A 51 -12.46 -6.24 8.59
C VAL A 51 -13.20 -7.09 7.56
N HIS A 52 -12.77 -7.12 6.30
CA HIS A 52 -13.53 -7.79 5.22
C HIS A 52 -13.66 -9.30 5.45
N GLU A 53 -12.55 -9.96 5.79
CA GLU A 53 -12.47 -11.41 6.04
C GLU A 53 -12.83 -11.80 7.48
N ASN A 54 -13.14 -10.81 8.34
CA ASN A 54 -13.55 -11.07 9.71
C ASN A 54 -15.00 -11.60 9.75
N SER A 55 -15.15 -12.88 10.09
CA SER A 55 -16.45 -13.56 10.19
C SER A 55 -17.29 -13.12 11.39
N SER A 56 -16.72 -12.38 12.35
CA SER A 56 -17.44 -11.87 13.52
C SER A 56 -18.21 -10.57 13.24
N LEU A 57 -17.99 -9.95 12.08
CA LEU A 57 -18.66 -8.72 11.66
C LEU A 57 -19.66 -9.03 10.55
N ASN A 58 -20.85 -8.44 10.63
CA ASN A 58 -21.79 -8.46 9.51
C ASN A 58 -21.42 -7.38 8.46
N ASP A 59 -22.03 -7.45 7.29
CA ASP A 59 -21.70 -6.54 6.18
C ASP A 59 -22.04 -5.07 6.46
N VAL A 60 -23.05 -4.81 7.29
CA VAL A 60 -23.42 -3.45 7.70
C VAL A 60 -22.34 -2.83 8.59
N ASP A 61 -21.80 -3.60 9.55
CA ASP A 61 -20.70 -3.19 10.42
C ASP A 61 -19.41 -3.00 9.62
N LYS A 62 -19.11 -3.93 8.69
CA LYS A 62 -17.97 -3.80 7.76
C LYS A 62 -18.10 -2.54 6.91
N PHE A 63 -19.29 -2.23 6.40
CA PHE A 63 -19.53 -1.04 5.61
C PHE A 63 -19.39 0.23 6.48
N SER A 64 -19.91 0.22 7.71
CA SER A 64 -19.80 1.34 8.64
C SER A 64 -18.33 1.66 8.92
N TYR A 65 -17.53 0.63 9.16
CA TYR A 65 -16.09 0.76 9.34
C TYR A 65 -15.39 1.24 8.08
N LEU A 66 -15.73 0.71 6.91
CA LEU A 66 -15.15 1.16 5.64
C LEU A 66 -15.38 2.66 5.42
N LYS A 67 -16.59 3.16 5.69
CA LYS A 67 -16.92 4.59 5.58
C LYS A 67 -16.13 5.47 6.55
N SER A 68 -15.73 4.96 7.72
CA SER A 68 -14.94 5.73 8.68
C SER A 68 -13.46 5.83 8.32
N VAL A 69 -12.96 4.90 7.50
CA VAL A 69 -11.55 4.86 7.08
C VAL A 69 -11.33 5.28 5.63
N VAL A 70 -12.37 5.62 4.87
CA VAL A 70 -12.22 6.27 3.56
C VAL A 70 -12.51 7.77 3.66
N THR A 71 -11.72 8.57 2.94
CA THR A 71 -11.79 10.04 2.98
C THR A 71 -11.63 10.62 1.57
N SER A 72 -11.86 11.92 1.40
CA SER A 72 -11.67 12.66 0.13
C SER A 72 -12.27 11.92 -1.09
N ASP A 73 -11.44 11.52 -2.03
CA ASP A 73 -11.84 11.00 -3.34
C ASP A 73 -12.40 9.58 -3.21
N ALA A 74 -11.89 8.82 -2.24
CA ALA A 74 -12.42 7.49 -1.92
C ALA A 74 -13.80 7.56 -1.27
N GLU A 75 -14.03 8.52 -0.36
CA GLU A 75 -15.36 8.75 0.21
C GLU A 75 -16.34 9.26 -0.86
N LEU A 76 -15.92 10.21 -1.69
CA LEU A 76 -16.71 10.71 -2.81
C LEU A 76 -17.13 9.59 -3.77
N ALA A 77 -16.27 8.60 -4.00
CA ALA A 77 -16.57 7.47 -4.87
C ALA A 77 -17.73 6.60 -4.40
N ILE A 78 -17.94 6.52 -3.08
CA ILE A 78 -18.95 5.64 -2.46
C ILE A 78 -20.11 6.44 -1.85
N ARG A 79 -20.05 7.77 -1.96
CA ARG A 79 -21.07 8.69 -1.44
C ARG A 79 -22.42 8.42 -2.09
N GLY A 80 -23.49 8.54 -1.30
CA GLY A 80 -24.87 8.28 -1.74
C GLY A 80 -25.33 6.83 -1.60
N LEU A 81 -24.43 5.88 -1.30
CA LEU A 81 -24.80 4.52 -0.97
C LEU A 81 -25.26 4.42 0.50
N ILE A 82 -26.47 3.89 0.68
CA ILE A 82 -27.09 3.67 2.00
C ILE A 82 -26.43 2.46 2.66
N LEU A 83 -26.22 2.54 3.97
CA LEU A 83 -25.62 1.51 4.81
C LEU A 83 -26.50 0.25 4.87
N THR A 84 -26.41 -0.61 3.86
CA THR A 84 -27.11 -1.89 3.78
C THR A 84 -26.17 -3.00 3.34
N THR A 85 -26.52 -4.25 3.65
CA THR A 85 -25.79 -5.46 3.26
C THR A 85 -25.59 -5.54 1.75
N GLU A 86 -26.64 -5.25 0.96
CA GLU A 86 -26.60 -5.32 -0.51
C GLU A 86 -25.67 -4.28 -1.11
N ASN A 87 -25.57 -3.11 -0.47
CA ASN A 87 -24.72 -2.04 -0.94
C ASN A 87 -23.25 -2.23 -0.54
N TYR A 88 -22.95 -2.97 0.54
CA TYR A 88 -21.56 -3.25 0.92
C TYR A 88 -20.77 -3.91 -0.23
N ALA A 89 -21.34 -4.94 -0.85
CA ALA A 89 -20.71 -5.61 -1.99
C ALA A 89 -20.48 -4.65 -3.18
N LYS A 90 -21.38 -3.68 -3.41
CA LYS A 90 -21.22 -2.67 -4.46
C LYS A 90 -20.10 -1.69 -4.13
N VAL A 91 -20.00 -1.25 -2.87
CA VAL A 91 -18.96 -0.32 -2.40
C VAL A 91 -17.57 -0.92 -2.58
N VAL A 92 -17.38 -2.18 -2.19
CA VAL A 92 -16.11 -2.89 -2.39
C VAL A 92 -15.72 -2.89 -3.87
N LYS A 93 -16.65 -3.29 -4.75
CA LYS A 93 -16.42 -3.30 -6.20
C LYS A 93 -16.09 -1.91 -6.76
N ILE A 94 -16.75 -0.86 -6.27
CA ILE A 94 -16.48 0.52 -6.71
C ILE A 94 -15.05 0.92 -6.32
N LEU A 95 -14.61 0.62 -5.10
CA LEU A 95 -13.26 0.96 -4.64
C LEU A 95 -12.19 0.16 -5.40
N GLU A 96 -12.39 -1.15 -5.58
CA GLU A 96 -11.47 -1.99 -6.36
C GLU A 96 -11.39 -1.54 -7.83
N HIS A 97 -12.52 -1.24 -8.46
CA HIS A 97 -12.55 -0.77 -9.84
C HIS A 97 -11.93 0.62 -10.01
N ARG A 98 -12.12 1.53 -9.04
CA ARG A 98 -11.62 2.91 -9.15
C ARG A 98 -10.15 3.03 -8.75
N PHE A 99 -9.72 2.33 -7.72
CA PHE A 99 -8.41 2.51 -7.09
C PHE A 99 -7.52 1.26 -7.13
N GLY A 100 -8.09 0.07 -7.31
CA GLY A 100 -7.37 -1.21 -7.31
C GLY A 100 -6.94 -1.72 -8.68
N ARG A 101 -7.15 -0.95 -9.75
CA ARG A 101 -6.71 -1.34 -11.09
C ARG A 101 -5.20 -1.29 -11.19
N GLN A 102 -4.59 -2.45 -11.37
CA GLN A 102 -3.14 -2.58 -11.49
C GLN A 102 -2.57 -1.63 -12.55
N GLU A 103 -3.18 -1.54 -13.73
CA GLU A 103 -2.77 -0.61 -14.81
C GLU A 103 -2.63 0.84 -14.33
N LEU A 104 -3.61 1.34 -13.56
CA LEU A 104 -3.55 2.71 -13.03
C LEU A 104 -2.44 2.90 -12.00
N ILE A 105 -2.15 1.86 -11.22
CA ILE A 105 -1.09 1.90 -10.21
C ILE A 105 0.28 1.88 -10.91
N VAL A 106 0.43 1.10 -12.00
CA VAL A 106 1.61 1.17 -12.86
C VAL A 106 1.78 2.57 -13.44
N ASP A 107 0.73 3.13 -14.02
CA ASP A 107 0.75 4.47 -14.59
C ASP A 107 1.09 5.52 -13.52
N TYR A 108 0.60 5.37 -12.29
CA TYR A 108 0.94 6.24 -11.17
C TYR A 108 2.44 6.24 -10.88
N HIS A 109 3.05 5.07 -10.71
CA HIS A 109 4.49 4.95 -10.46
C HIS A 109 5.33 5.43 -11.65
N MET A 110 4.91 5.12 -12.88
CA MET A 110 5.61 5.58 -14.08
C MET A 110 5.52 7.10 -14.23
N ASN A 111 4.36 7.71 -14.01
CA ASN A 111 4.21 9.16 -14.04
C ASN A 111 5.05 9.85 -12.97
N ASN A 112 5.16 9.28 -11.77
CA ASN A 112 6.05 9.82 -10.73
C ASN A 112 7.52 9.79 -11.19
N LEU A 113 7.97 8.71 -11.83
CA LEU A 113 9.31 8.60 -12.39
C LEU A 113 9.56 9.62 -13.52
N LEU A 114 8.60 9.77 -14.42
CA LEU A 114 8.71 10.73 -15.54
C LEU A 114 8.72 12.19 -15.07
N ASN A 115 8.10 12.47 -13.91
CA ASN A 115 7.97 13.79 -13.32
C ASN A 115 8.87 14.02 -12.09
N LEU A 116 9.96 13.24 -11.95
CA LEU A 116 10.95 13.46 -10.90
C LEU A 116 11.45 14.91 -10.92
N THR A 117 11.53 15.52 -9.74
CA THR A 117 12.03 16.89 -9.61
C THR A 117 13.55 16.91 -9.83
N PRO A 118 14.05 17.59 -10.89
CA PRO A 118 15.49 17.67 -11.10
C PRO A 118 16.15 18.50 -10.02
N PHE A 119 17.30 18.06 -9.52
CA PHE A 119 18.11 18.90 -8.64
C PHE A 119 19.22 19.59 -9.44
N ARG A 120 19.59 20.81 -9.04
CA ARG A 120 20.40 21.71 -9.88
C ARG A 120 21.83 21.91 -9.41
N LYS A 121 22.12 21.57 -8.14
CA LYS A 121 23.41 21.80 -7.51
C LYS A 121 24.03 20.45 -7.18
N SER A 122 25.20 20.16 -7.73
CA SER A 122 25.89 18.89 -7.50
C SER A 122 26.33 18.66 -6.05
N PHE A 123 26.51 19.74 -5.28
CA PHE A 123 26.79 19.68 -3.84
C PHE A 123 25.54 19.53 -2.96
N ASP A 124 24.32 19.55 -3.54
CA ASP A 124 23.08 19.36 -2.80
C ASP A 124 22.79 17.87 -2.59
N VAL A 125 23.48 17.30 -1.60
CA VAL A 125 23.36 15.88 -1.23
C VAL A 125 21.96 15.54 -0.71
N ILE A 126 21.24 16.52 -0.14
CA ILE A 126 19.87 16.32 0.34
C ILE A 126 18.94 16.10 -0.85
N ALA A 127 19.04 16.94 -1.87
CA ALA A 127 18.25 16.78 -3.09
C ALA A 127 18.58 15.47 -3.82
N LEU A 128 19.86 15.06 -3.84
CA LEU A 128 20.25 13.76 -4.40
C LEU A 128 19.63 12.58 -3.63
N ARG A 129 19.61 12.63 -2.29
CA ARG A 129 18.96 11.59 -1.47
C ARG A 129 17.46 11.55 -1.74
N ASN A 130 16.80 12.71 -1.81
CA ASN A 130 15.38 12.77 -2.13
C ASN A 130 15.06 12.22 -3.54
N LEU A 131 15.95 12.42 -4.51
CA LEU A 131 15.81 11.82 -5.85
C LEU A 131 15.93 10.29 -5.77
N TYR A 132 16.92 9.78 -5.03
CA TYR A 132 17.09 8.35 -4.81
C TYR A 132 15.86 7.73 -4.13
N ASP A 133 15.36 8.34 -3.07
CA ASP A 133 14.19 7.84 -2.34
C ASP A 133 12.94 7.81 -3.25
N GLN A 134 12.75 8.82 -4.10
CA GLN A 134 11.67 8.84 -5.09
C GLN A 134 11.81 7.74 -6.15
N LEU A 135 13.01 7.49 -6.66
CA LEU A 135 13.27 6.39 -7.60
C LEU A 135 12.91 5.06 -6.94
N GLU A 136 13.43 4.83 -5.74
CA GLU A 136 13.29 3.59 -5.00
C GLU A 136 11.83 3.29 -4.64
N VAL A 137 11.06 4.28 -4.19
CA VAL A 137 9.63 4.12 -3.89
C VAL A 137 8.86 3.64 -5.11
N ASN A 138 9.14 4.18 -6.29
CA ASN A 138 8.42 3.80 -7.51
C ASN A 138 8.88 2.46 -8.08
N ILE A 139 10.18 2.14 -8.01
CA ILE A 139 10.74 0.84 -8.41
C ILE A 139 10.15 -0.28 -7.54
N ARG A 140 10.15 -0.11 -6.20
CA ARG A 140 9.51 -1.07 -5.28
C ARG A 140 8.02 -1.19 -5.52
N GLY A 141 7.37 -0.10 -5.93
CA GLY A 141 5.97 -0.10 -6.38
C GLY A 141 5.76 -1.10 -7.52
N PHE A 142 6.56 -1.04 -8.57
CA PHE A 142 6.52 -2.01 -9.68
C PHE A 142 6.81 -3.44 -9.23
N GLU A 143 7.85 -3.65 -8.43
CA GLU A 143 8.21 -4.98 -7.91
C GLU A 143 7.08 -5.60 -7.08
N SER A 144 6.40 -4.80 -6.25
CA SER A 144 5.28 -5.26 -5.44
C SER A 144 4.06 -5.70 -6.27
N LEU A 145 3.94 -5.18 -7.50
CA LEU A 145 2.94 -5.58 -8.49
C LEU A 145 3.41 -6.76 -9.37
N GLY A 146 4.61 -7.29 -9.14
CA GLY A 146 5.20 -8.39 -9.91
C GLY A 146 5.72 -7.97 -11.28
N ILE A 147 6.02 -6.69 -11.49
CA ILE A 147 6.51 -6.19 -12.79
C ILE A 147 8.03 -6.38 -12.86
N SER A 148 8.48 -7.09 -13.90
CA SER A 148 9.92 -7.31 -14.14
C SER A 148 10.66 -5.99 -14.40
N PRO A 149 11.87 -5.81 -13.85
CA PRO A 149 12.76 -4.70 -14.21
C PRO A 149 13.00 -4.58 -15.71
N ASP A 150 12.95 -5.67 -16.47
CA ASP A 150 13.14 -5.66 -17.92
C ASP A 150 12.09 -4.79 -18.64
N SER A 151 10.89 -4.64 -18.07
CA SER A 151 9.79 -3.88 -18.67
C SER A 151 9.97 -2.36 -18.60
N TYR A 152 10.79 -1.85 -17.66
CA TYR A 152 10.94 -0.40 -17.42
C TYR A 152 12.38 0.09 -17.29
N SER A 153 13.36 -0.80 -17.11
CA SER A 153 14.78 -0.46 -16.86
C SER A 153 15.39 0.43 -17.94
N CYS A 154 15.01 0.24 -19.22
CA CYS A 154 15.50 1.05 -20.33
C CYS A 154 15.09 2.54 -20.22
N LEU A 155 14.01 2.85 -19.52
CA LEU A 155 13.53 4.21 -19.29
C LEU A 155 14.19 4.87 -18.08
N LEU A 156 14.70 4.09 -17.11
CA LEU A 156 15.30 4.65 -15.89
C LEU A 156 16.53 5.51 -16.19
N PHE A 157 17.40 5.06 -17.09
CA PHE A 157 18.59 5.80 -17.45
C PHE A 157 18.30 7.21 -17.99
N PRO A 158 17.51 7.40 -19.07
CA PRO A 158 17.21 8.74 -19.57
C PRO A 158 16.45 9.61 -18.54
N ILE A 159 15.61 9.01 -17.70
CA ILE A 159 14.91 9.72 -16.61
C ILE A 159 15.91 10.28 -15.59
N ILE A 160 16.84 9.44 -15.10
CA ILE A 160 17.85 9.84 -14.12
C ILE A 160 18.76 10.92 -14.71
N MET A 161 19.22 10.74 -15.95
CA MET A 161 20.10 11.70 -16.61
C MET A 161 19.44 13.08 -16.79
N LYS A 162 18.11 13.14 -16.95
CA LYS A 162 17.35 14.39 -16.99
C LYS A 162 17.17 15.03 -15.61
N ALA A 163 17.22 14.23 -14.54
CA ALA A 163 16.98 14.67 -13.16
C ALA A 163 18.25 15.15 -12.43
N ILE A 164 19.44 14.81 -12.92
CA ILE A 164 20.72 15.20 -12.31
C ILE A 164 21.32 16.49 -12.94
N PRO A 165 22.17 17.23 -12.20
CA PRO A 165 22.96 18.33 -12.72
C PRO A 165 23.86 17.97 -13.91
N PRO A 166 24.08 18.88 -14.89
CA PRO A 166 24.89 18.60 -16.08
C PRO A 166 26.33 18.19 -15.77
N ASP A 167 26.95 18.74 -14.73
CA ASP A 167 28.31 18.40 -14.32
C ASP A 167 28.41 16.96 -13.80
N LEU A 168 27.41 16.48 -13.05
CA LEU A 168 27.34 15.07 -12.64
C LEU A 168 27.07 14.15 -13.84
N ALA A 169 26.19 14.55 -14.76
CA ALA A 169 25.93 13.81 -15.99
C ALA A 169 27.19 13.66 -16.86
N LEU A 170 27.96 14.74 -17.01
CA LEU A 170 29.23 14.74 -17.74
C LEU A 170 30.26 13.83 -17.09
N GLU A 171 30.42 13.90 -15.76
CA GLU A 171 31.38 13.04 -15.06
C GLU A 171 30.99 11.56 -15.11
N TYR A 172 29.69 11.25 -15.08
CA TYR A 172 29.19 9.89 -15.29
C TYR A 172 29.55 9.37 -16.69
N ASN A 173 29.24 10.14 -17.74
CA ASN A 173 29.52 9.75 -19.13
C ASN A 173 31.02 9.56 -19.36
N ARG A 174 31.86 10.48 -18.85
CA ARG A 174 33.33 10.40 -18.94
C ARG A 174 33.90 9.13 -18.31
N LYS A 175 33.33 8.67 -17.19
CA LYS A 175 33.74 7.42 -16.54
C LYS A 175 33.28 6.18 -17.30
N HIS A 176 32.09 6.23 -17.89
CA HIS A 176 31.55 5.12 -18.68
C HIS A 176 32.31 4.90 -19.99
N GLU A 177 32.69 5.97 -20.70
CA GLU A 177 33.53 5.88 -21.91
C GLU A 177 34.88 5.22 -21.62
N LYS A 178 35.58 5.66 -20.56
CA LYS A 178 36.86 5.07 -20.14
C LYS A 178 36.76 3.58 -19.81
N LYS A 179 35.64 3.15 -19.21
CA LYS A 179 35.41 1.75 -18.85
C LYS A 179 35.13 0.89 -20.09
N GLN A 180 34.49 1.42 -21.11
CA GLN A 180 34.28 0.70 -22.38
C GLN A 180 35.58 0.57 -23.17
N SER A 181 36.42 1.62 -23.22
CA SER A 181 37.72 1.54 -23.90
C SER A 181 38.66 0.50 -23.28
N GLN A 182 38.60 0.29 -21.95
CA GLN A 182 39.43 -0.71 -21.25
C GLN A 182 38.97 -2.17 -21.44
N ILE A 183 37.80 -2.42 -22.04
CA ILE A 183 37.30 -3.78 -22.31
C ILE A 183 37.68 -4.24 -23.72
N ILE A 184 38.11 -3.30 -24.58
CA ILE A 184 38.37 -3.54 -26.01
C ILE A 184 39.88 -3.69 -26.28
N ASP A 185 40.74 -3.42 -25.28
CA ASP A 185 42.19 -3.66 -25.28
C ASP A 185 42.54 -4.90 -24.44
#